data_AF-A0A9Q2UFB6-F1
#
_entry.id   AF-A0A9Q2UFB6-F1
#
_cell.length_a   1.000
_cell.length_b   1.000
_cell.length_c   1.000
_cell.angle_alpha   90.00
_cell.angle_beta   90.00
_cell.angle_gamma   90.00
#
_symmetry.space_group_name_H-M   'P 1'
#
loop_
_entity.id
_entity.type
_entity.pdbx_description
1 polymer ?
#
loop_
_entity_poly.entity_id
_entity_poly.type
_entity_poly.pdbx_seq_one_letter_code
_entity_poly.pdbx_strand_id
1 'polypeptide(L)' 'MITDPEIAKKHVVKMVENQALNCYSGKQIPCEIDSVCVHGDGKSAVKTAKQIKEGLIKAGVILKPLNKLKKFI' A
#
# COMPACT_ATOMS: atom_id res chain seq x y z
N MET A 1 9.76 0.87 -11.08
CA MET A 1 8.64 1.77 -10.75
C MET A 1 7.38 1.23 -11.39
N ILE A 2 6.29 1.07 -10.63
CA ILE A 2 4.98 0.66 -11.18
C ILE A 2 4.20 1.95 -11.48
N THR A 3 3.91 2.21 -12.75
CA THR A 3 3.25 3.45 -13.20
C THR A 3 1.76 3.30 -13.44
N ASP A 4 1.29 2.06 -13.68
CA ASP A 4 -0.12 1.76 -13.83
C ASP A 4 -0.81 1.75 -12.46
N PRO A 5 -1.84 2.61 -12.25
CA PRO A 5 -2.55 2.71 -10.98
C PRO A 5 -3.19 1.40 -10.50
N GLU A 6 -3.72 0.59 -11.42
CA GLU A 6 -4.43 -0.65 -11.10
C GLU A 6 -3.45 -1.74 -10.66
N ILE A 7 -2.30 -1.84 -11.34
CA ILE A 7 -1.20 -2.73 -10.93
C ILE A 7 -0.65 -2.30 -9.56
N ALA A 8 -0.42 -0.99 -9.36
CA ALA A 8 0.09 -0.47 -8.09
C ALA A 8 -0.87 -0.76 -6.93
N LYS A 9 -2.18 -0.58 -7.12
CA LYS A 9 -3.21 -0.95 -6.15
C LYS A 9 -3.11 -2.43 -5.77
N LYS A 10 -3.14 -3.34 -6.75
CA LYS A 10 -3.07 -4.80 -6.48
C LYS A 10 -1.79 -5.17 -5.74
N HIS A 11 -0.67 -4.55 -6.11
CA HIS A 11 0.62 -4.79 -5.50
C HIS A 11 0.66 -4.38 -4.02
N VAL A 12 0.17 -3.17 -3.70
CA VAL A 12 0.13 -2.65 -2.32
C VAL A 12 -0.84 -3.43 -1.46
N VAL A 13 -2.06 -3.72 -1.95
CA VAL A 13 -3.05 -4.51 -1.19
C VAL A 13 -2.46 -5.86 -0.79
N LYS A 14 -1.84 -6.58 -1.74
CA LYS A 14 -1.18 -7.85 -1.46
C LYS A 14 -0.04 -7.74 -0.45
N MET A 15 0.77 -6.68 -0.51
CA MET A 15 1.84 -6.46 0.47
C MET A 15 1.28 -6.27 1.88
N VAL A 16 0.23 -5.46 2.03
CA VAL A 16 -0.40 -5.18 3.33
C VAL A 16 -1.10 -6.41 3.89
N GLU A 17 -1.85 -7.15 3.07
CA GLU A 17 -2.52 -8.38 3.50
C GLU A 17 -1.53 -9.46 3.97
N ASN A 18 -0.42 -9.62 3.25
CA ASN A 18 0.56 -10.66 3.54
C ASN A 18 1.65 -10.23 4.54
N GLN A 19 1.72 -8.95 4.90
CA GLN A 19 2.82 -8.36 5.67
C GLN A 19 4.19 -8.79 5.11
N ALA A 20 4.35 -8.55 3.80
CA ALA A 20 5.56 -8.91 3.07
C ALA A 20 5.79 -8.03 1.84
N LEU A 21 7.05 -7.72 1.54
CA LEU A 21 7.45 -7.10 0.29
C LEU A 21 7.44 -8.13 -0.84
N ASN A 22 6.78 -7.79 -1.96
CA ASN A 22 6.83 -8.57 -3.19
C ASN A 22 8.03 -8.10 -4.04
N CYS A 23 9.05 -8.95 -4.17
CA CYS A 23 10.20 -8.68 -5.04
C CYS A 23 9.84 -8.90 -6.52
N TYR A 24 10.58 -8.25 -7.41
CA TYR A 24 10.46 -8.48 -8.86
C TYR A 24 10.70 -9.95 -9.25
N SER A 25 11.57 -10.65 -8.54
CA SER A 25 11.84 -12.08 -8.74
C SER A 25 10.70 -13.01 -8.31
N GLY A 26 9.63 -12.49 -7.71
CA GLY A 26 8.54 -13.27 -7.12
C GLY A 26 8.76 -13.71 -5.67
N LYS A 27 9.98 -13.53 -5.12
CA LYS A 27 10.25 -13.74 -3.69
C LYS A 27 9.39 -12.81 -2.84
N GLN A 28 8.84 -13.31 -1.75
CA GLN A 28 8.22 -12.49 -0.70
C GLN A 28 9.17 -12.37 0.48
N ILE A 29 9.43 -11.14 0.94
CA ILE A 29 10.26 -10.86 2.10
C ILE A 29 9.34 -10.42 3.24
N PRO A 30 9.20 -11.19 4.33
CA PRO A 30 8.38 -10.80 5.47
C PRO A 30 8.79 -9.43 6.02
N CYS A 31 7.82 -8.55 6.25
CA CYS A 31 8.05 -7.26 6.89
C CYS A 31 6.77 -6.73 7.53
N GLU A 32 6.91 -5.98 8.61
CA GLU A 32 5.78 -5.26 9.21
C GLU A 32 5.52 -3.98 8.42
N ILE A 33 4.31 -3.86 7.88
CA ILE A 33 3.88 -2.71 7.07
C ILE A 33 2.83 -1.93 7.86
N ASP A 34 3.27 -0.87 8.52
CA ASP A 34 2.40 0.06 9.25
C ASP A 34 1.96 1.27 8.41
N SER A 35 2.72 1.60 7.36
CA SER A 35 2.49 2.76 6.51
C SER A 35 2.91 2.49 5.06
N VAL A 36 2.24 3.17 4.12
CA VAL A 36 2.57 3.16 2.70
C VAL A 36 2.78 4.60 2.26
N CYS A 37 3.98 4.91 1.76
CA CYS A 37 4.27 6.21 1.17
C CYS A 37 3.51 6.35 -0.16
N VAL A 38 2.95 7.54 -0.39
CA VAL A 38 2.30 7.90 -1.66
C VAL A 38 2.87 9.21 -2.16
N HIS A 39 2.86 9.36 -3.48
CA HIS A 39 3.45 10.49 -4.18
C HIS A 39 2.34 11.37 -4.80
N GLY A 40 2.66 12.64 -5.03
CA GLY A 40 1.73 13.63 -5.61
C GLY A 40 2.31 14.40 -6.81
N ASP A 41 3.54 14.10 -7.17
CA ASP A 41 4.41 14.85 -8.09
C ASP A 41 4.34 14.36 -9.56
N GLY A 42 3.63 13.27 -9.84
CA GLY A 42 3.46 12.70 -11.18
C GLY A 42 2.04 12.79 -11.74
N LYS A 43 1.90 12.77 -13.08
CA LYS A 43 0.60 12.83 -13.78
C LYS A 43 -0.41 11.79 -13.29
N SER A 44 0.05 10.57 -12.96
CA SER A 44 -0.81 9.50 -12.42
C SER A 44 -0.78 9.38 -10.90
N ALA A 45 0.06 10.15 -10.19
CA ALA A 45 0.40 9.90 -8.79
C ALA A 45 -0.82 9.99 -7.86
N VAL A 46 -1.62 11.05 -8.00
CA VAL A 46 -2.86 11.25 -7.22
C VAL A 46 -3.89 10.16 -7.54
N LYS A 47 -4.01 9.76 -8.81
CA LYS A 47 -4.92 8.67 -9.22
C LYS A 47 -4.49 7.34 -8.61
N THR A 48 -3.19 7.05 -8.61
CA THR A 48 -2.60 5.87 -7.96
C THR A 48 -2.87 5.86 -6.46
N ALA A 49 -2.62 6.98 -5.77
CA ALA A 49 -2.90 7.11 -4.33
C ALA A 49 -4.38 6.87 -4.01
N LYS A 50 -5.30 7.43 -4.82
CA LYS A 50 -6.74 7.22 -4.67
C LYS A 50 -7.14 5.75 -4.85
N GLN A 51 -6.64 5.09 -5.88
CA GLN A 51 -6.95 3.68 -6.12
C GLN A 51 -6.39 2.74 -5.05
N ILE A 52 -5.17 3.00 -4.56
CA ILE A 52 -4.59 2.26 -3.42
C ILE A 52 -5.48 2.41 -2.19
N LYS A 53 -5.87 3.65 -1.84
CA LYS A 53 -6.78 3.91 -0.72
C LYS A 53 -8.08 3.13 -0.83
N GLU A 54 -8.73 3.18 -2.00
CA GLU A 54 -9.98 2.45 -2.26
C GLU A 54 -9.78 0.93 -2.19
N GLY A 55 -8.67 0.41 -2.72
CA GLY A 55 -8.33 -1.01 -2.66
C GLY A 55 -8.17 -1.52 -1.23
N LEU A 56 -7.42 -0.78 -0.40
CA LEU A 56 -7.22 -1.11 1.01
C LEU A 56 -8.53 -1.11 1.80
N ILE A 57 -9.38 -0.09 1.61
CA ILE A 57 -10.69 -0.03 2.27
C ILE A 57 -11.58 -1.20 1.84
N LYS A 58 -11.60 -1.54 0.55
CA LYS A 58 -12.37 -2.69 0.03
C LYS A 58 -11.85 -4.04 0.55
N ALA A 59 -10.55 -4.14 0.83
CA ALA A 59 -9.93 -5.29 1.49
C ALA A 59 -10.18 -5.34 3.01
N GLY A 60 -10.95 -4.40 3.58
CA GLY A 60 -11.26 -4.37 5.00
C GLY A 60 -10.20 -3.69 5.87
N VAL A 61 -9.19 -3.05 5.28
CA VAL A 61 -8.15 -2.33 6.02
C VAL A 61 -8.69 -0.99 6.52
N ILE A 62 -8.57 -0.75 7.83
CA ILE A 62 -8.92 0.53 8.45
C ILE A 62 -7.70 1.45 8.40
N LEU A 63 -7.79 2.54 7.63
CA LEU A 63 -6.74 3.54 7.57
C LEU A 63 -6.81 4.47 8.78
N LYS A 64 -5.69 4.62 9.49
CA LYS A 64 -5.54 5.51 10.64
C LYS A 64 -4.22 6.26 10.57
N PRO A 65 -4.13 7.48 11.13
CA PRO A 65 -2.85 8.11 11.42
C PRO A 65 -2.00 7.22 12.34
N LEU A 66 -0.68 7.22 12.14
CA LEU A 66 0.24 6.36 12.89
C LEU A 66 0.12 6.54 14.42
N ASN A 67 -0.05 7.77 14.90
CA ASN A 67 -0.24 8.09 16.32
C ASN A 67 -1.58 7.59 16.92
N LYS A 68 -2.45 6.95 16.12
CA LYS A 68 -3.70 6.32 16.56
C LYS A 68 -3.66 4.80 16.45
N LEU A 69 -2.52 4.21 16.08
CA LEU A 69 -2.31 2.77 16.09
C LEU A 69 -1.94 2.31 17.50
N LYS A 70 -2.55 1.21 17.96
CA LYS A 70 -2.27 0.60 19.27
C LYS A 70 -0.80 0.22 19.46
N LYS A 71 -0.06 -0.01 18.37
CA LYS A 71 1.37 -0.36 18.37
C LYS A 71 2.25 0.78 18.89
N PHE A 72 1.82 2.03 18.72
CA PHE A 72 2.61 3.23 19.03
C PHE A 72 2.02 4.07 20.18
N ILE A 73 1.05 3.49 20.91
CA ILE A 73 0.45 4.03 22.13
C ILE A 73 0.95 3.19 23.30
#